data_AF-A0A9E2RND9-F1
#
_entry.id   AF-A0A9E2RND9-F1
#
_cell.length_a   1.000
_cell.length_b   1.000
_cell.length_c   1.000
_cell.angle_alpha   90.00
_cell.angle_beta   90.00
_cell.angle_gamma   90.00
#
_symmetry.space_group_name_H-M   'P 1'
#
loop_
_entity.id
_entity.type
_entity.pdbx_description
1 polymer ?
#
loop_
_entity_poly.entity_id
_entity_poly.type
_entity_poly.pdbx_seq_one_letter_code
_entity_poly.pdbx_strand_id
1 'polypeptide(L)'
;VNSVVGFIGPEYLYDGKEIIRAGLEDHFCGKLLGLPLGVDICYTNHAEADQDDMDNLLTLLAAAGVTFIMGVPGADDVMLNYQSTSFHDALYVRDLLGLKRAPEFEDWLFRAGLTDADARLAADSGLLPDFASRLIP
;
A
#
# COMPACT_ATOMS: atom_id res chain seq x y z
N VAL A 1 4.87 0.06 13.40
CA VAL A 1 3.51 0.36 13.93
C VAL A 1 2.65 0.71 12.74
N ASN A 2 1.36 0.39 12.75
CA ASN A 2 0.45 0.71 11.65
C ASN A 2 -0.80 1.41 12.18
N SER A 3 -1.22 2.51 11.55
CA SER A 3 -2.60 2.99 11.69
C SER A 3 -3.47 2.32 10.63
N VAL A 4 -4.75 2.13 10.93
CA VAL A 4 -5.74 1.59 9.98
C VAL A 4 -6.84 2.64 9.84
N VAL A 5 -6.65 3.55 8.89
CA VAL A 5 -7.51 4.73 8.73
C VAL A 5 -8.67 4.40 7.81
N GLY A 6 -9.90 4.73 8.22
CA GLY A 6 -11.13 4.45 7.47
C GLY A 6 -11.71 3.03 7.64
N PHE A 7 -11.12 2.19 8.48
CA PHE A 7 -11.57 0.81 8.72
C PHE A 7 -12.87 0.68 9.52
N ILE A 8 -13.18 1.66 10.37
CA ILE A 8 -14.34 1.59 11.27
C ILE A 8 -15.64 1.93 10.51
N GLY A 9 -15.69 3.12 9.90
CA GLY A 9 -16.90 3.59 9.22
C GLY A 9 -17.19 5.07 9.45
N PRO A 10 -18.31 5.57 8.89
CA PRO A 10 -18.70 6.98 8.91
C PRO A 10 -19.03 7.51 10.31
N GLU A 11 -19.24 6.64 11.30
CA GLU A 11 -19.43 7.04 12.69
C GLU A 11 -18.17 7.63 13.33
N TYR A 12 -17.00 7.37 12.74
CA TYR A 12 -15.71 7.88 13.20
C TYR A 12 -15.08 8.84 12.18
N LEU A 13 -15.05 8.47 10.90
CA LEU A 13 -14.57 9.31 9.78
C LEU A 13 -15.57 9.21 8.63
N TYR A 14 -16.34 10.27 8.41
CA TYR A 14 -17.53 10.27 7.57
C TYR A 14 -17.22 10.18 6.07
N ASP A 15 -16.29 11.01 5.57
CA ASP A 15 -15.96 11.11 4.15
C ASP A 15 -14.47 10.92 3.84
N GLY A 16 -14.14 10.86 2.55
CA GLY A 16 -12.77 10.76 2.06
C GLY A 16 -11.84 11.87 2.57
N LYS A 17 -12.36 13.09 2.80
CA LYS A 17 -11.53 14.22 3.30
C LYS A 17 -11.13 14.01 4.75
N GLU A 18 -12.05 13.54 5.59
CA GLU A 18 -11.78 13.19 6.98
C GLU A 18 -10.77 12.04 7.05
N ILE A 19 -10.93 11.01 6.22
CA ILE A 19 -9.98 9.89 6.11
C ILE A 19 -8.58 10.37 5.70
N ILE A 20 -8.49 11.20 4.66
CA ILE A 20 -7.21 11.77 4.20
C ILE A 20 -6.54 12.57 5.32
N ARG A 21 -7.32 13.42 6.00
CA ARG A 21 -6.81 14.25 7.08
C ARG A 21 -6.28 13.40 8.24
N ALA A 22 -7.06 12.42 8.69
CA ALA A 22 -6.69 11.54 9.79
C ALA A 22 -5.42 10.72 9.45
N GLY A 23 -5.31 10.20 8.24
CA GLY A 23 -4.13 9.43 7.81
C GLY A 23 -2.84 10.26 7.87
N LEU A 24 -2.89 11.53 7.47
CA LEU A 24 -1.75 12.45 7.58
C LEU A 24 -1.42 12.83 9.03
N GLU A 25 -2.43 13.02 9.87
CA GLU A 25 -2.25 13.30 11.30
C GLU A 25 -1.58 12.13 12.02
N ASP A 26 -2.08 10.93 11.80
CA ASP A 26 -1.52 9.71 12.36
C ASP A 26 -0.06 9.54 11.95
N HIS A 27 0.22 9.63 10.64
CA HIS A 27 1.58 9.53 10.09
C HIS A 27 2.55 10.53 10.73
N PHE A 28 2.15 11.80 10.77
CA PHE A 28 2.94 12.86 11.40
C PHE A 28 3.22 12.57 12.88
N CYS A 29 2.18 12.20 13.64
CA CYS A 29 2.33 11.90 15.07
C CYS A 29 3.28 10.72 15.29
N GLY A 30 3.13 9.63 14.53
CA GLY A 30 4.03 8.48 14.66
C GLY A 30 5.48 8.80 14.32
N LYS A 31 5.72 9.60 13.27
CA LYS A 31 7.08 10.06 12.92
C LYS A 31 7.66 11.00 13.98
N LEU A 32 6.86 11.92 14.52
CA LEU A 32 7.27 12.80 15.61
C LEU A 32 7.70 12.02 16.86
N LEU A 33 7.04 10.88 17.12
CA LEU A 33 7.38 9.96 18.20
C LEU A 33 8.55 9.03 17.88
N GLY A 34 9.17 9.14 16.70
CA GLY A 34 10.32 8.33 16.28
C GLY A 34 9.96 6.90 15.86
N LEU A 35 8.69 6.63 15.52
CA LEU A 35 8.23 5.30 15.15
C LEU A 35 8.35 5.06 13.64
N PRO A 36 8.65 3.81 13.20
CA PRO A 36 8.47 3.40 11.81
C PRO A 36 6.97 3.17 11.56
N LEU A 37 6.24 4.28 11.40
CA LEU A 37 4.80 4.27 11.19
C LEU A 37 4.48 4.02 9.71
N GLY A 38 3.65 3.01 9.46
CA GLY A 38 2.92 2.79 8.22
C GLY A 38 1.45 3.12 8.40
N VAL A 39 0.72 3.11 7.28
CA VAL A 39 -0.73 3.34 7.27
C VAL A 39 -1.37 2.33 6.32
N ASP A 40 -2.38 1.61 6.82
CA ASP A 40 -3.35 0.94 5.97
C ASP A 40 -4.40 1.97 5.52
N ILE A 41 -4.37 2.26 4.23
CA ILE A 41 -5.14 3.31 3.57
C ILE A 41 -6.41 2.65 3.06
N CYS A 42 -7.52 2.86 3.76
CA CYS A 42 -8.70 2.08 3.51
C CYS A 42 -9.99 2.82 3.78
N TYR A 43 -11.10 2.25 3.31
CA TYR A 43 -12.44 2.73 3.62
C TYR A 43 -13.41 1.55 3.66
N THR A 44 -14.54 1.73 4.33
CA THR A 44 -15.65 0.77 4.29
C THR A 44 -16.73 1.26 3.33
N ASN A 45 -17.45 0.32 2.71
CA ASN A 45 -18.49 0.60 1.70
C ASN A 45 -19.65 1.52 2.13
N HIS A 46 -19.75 1.86 3.42
CA HIS A 46 -20.81 2.72 3.96
C HIS A 46 -20.29 4.10 4.42
N ALA A 47 -18.99 4.37 4.30
CA ALA A 47 -18.44 5.73 4.38
C ALA A 47 -18.66 6.48 3.05
N GLU A 48 -18.71 7.81 3.09
CA GLU A 48 -18.78 8.65 1.88
C GLU A 48 -17.37 8.84 1.29
N ALA A 49 -16.80 7.73 0.82
CA ALA A 49 -15.46 7.67 0.25
C ALA A 49 -15.40 6.62 -0.86
N ASP A 50 -14.42 6.77 -1.75
CA ASP A 50 -14.13 5.79 -2.80
C ASP A 50 -12.62 5.56 -2.98
N GLN A 51 -12.26 4.79 -4.02
CA GLN A 51 -10.87 4.45 -4.28
C GLN A 51 -10.03 5.67 -4.71
N ASP A 52 -10.63 6.68 -5.35
CA ASP A 52 -9.90 7.89 -5.75
C ASP A 52 -9.43 8.66 -4.51
N ASP A 53 -10.23 8.67 -3.43
CA ASP A 53 -9.82 9.21 -2.13
C ASP A 53 -8.62 8.44 -1.55
N MET A 54 -8.59 7.11 -1.70
CA MET A 54 -7.48 6.28 -1.22
C MET A 54 -6.20 6.52 -2.02
N ASP A 55 -6.30 6.68 -3.35
CA ASP A 55 -5.16 7.01 -4.22
C ASP A 55 -4.59 8.40 -3.92
N ASN A 56 -5.46 9.36 -3.60
CA ASN A 56 -5.07 10.68 -3.11
C ASN A 56 -4.29 10.55 -1.79
N LEU A 57 -4.82 9.81 -0.82
CA LEU A 57 -4.16 9.60 0.48
C LEU A 57 -2.81 8.88 0.32
N LEU A 58 -2.75 7.82 -0.49
CA LEU A 58 -1.52 7.11 -0.82
C LEU A 58 -0.44 8.05 -1.35
N THR A 59 -0.79 8.87 -2.34
CA THR A 59 0.16 9.78 -2.98
C THR A 59 0.69 10.81 -1.97
N LEU A 60 -0.20 11.36 -1.12
CA LEU A 60 0.18 12.31 -0.06
C LEU A 60 1.08 11.67 1.01
N LEU A 61 0.74 10.48 1.48
CA LEU A 61 1.52 9.76 2.49
C LEU A 61 2.90 9.34 1.97
N ALA A 62 2.99 8.90 0.73
CA ALA A 62 4.26 8.56 0.11
C ALA A 62 5.16 9.80 -0.07
N ALA A 63 4.59 10.94 -0.49
CA ALA A 63 5.31 12.22 -0.51
C ALA A 63 5.76 12.64 0.90
N ALA A 64 5.00 12.30 1.94
CA ALA A 64 5.35 12.54 3.34
C ALA A 64 6.30 11.48 3.94
N GLY A 65 6.77 10.50 3.17
CA GLY A 65 7.71 9.48 3.63
C GLY A 65 7.10 8.43 4.57
N VAL A 66 5.88 7.98 4.28
CA VAL A 66 5.28 6.80 4.94
C VAL A 66 6.20 5.59 4.86
N THR A 67 6.31 4.82 5.95
CA THR A 67 7.29 3.74 6.04
C THR A 67 6.86 2.52 5.23
N PHE A 68 5.57 2.19 5.26
CA PHE A 68 4.95 1.11 4.50
C PHE A 68 3.44 1.36 4.41
N ILE A 69 2.81 0.65 3.47
CA ILE A 69 1.35 0.58 3.29
C ILE A 69 0.94 -0.90 3.22
N MET A 70 -0.36 -1.16 3.26
CA MET A 70 -0.90 -2.51 3.05
C MET A 70 -1.13 -2.79 1.57
N GLY A 71 -1.14 -4.06 1.19
CA GLY A 71 -1.43 -4.49 -0.17
C GLY A 71 -2.44 -5.63 -0.13
N VAL A 72 -3.62 -5.40 -0.70
CA VAL A 72 -4.71 -6.38 -0.80
C VAL A 72 -4.92 -6.73 -2.28
N PRO A 73 -5.11 -8.02 -2.64
CA PRO A 73 -5.38 -8.41 -4.02
C PRO A 73 -6.59 -7.65 -4.58
N GLY A 74 -6.35 -6.80 -5.59
CA GLY A 74 -7.42 -5.99 -6.21
C GLY A 74 -8.05 -4.95 -5.28
N ALA A 75 -7.36 -4.54 -4.20
CA ALA A 75 -7.84 -3.60 -3.18
C ALA A 75 -9.03 -4.09 -2.34
N ASP A 76 -9.63 -5.25 -2.62
CA ASP A 76 -10.84 -5.73 -1.97
C ASP A 76 -10.54 -6.85 -0.95
N ASP A 77 -10.75 -6.57 0.34
CA ASP A 77 -10.71 -7.59 1.37
C ASP A 77 -12.12 -8.12 1.65
N VAL A 78 -12.48 -9.19 0.94
CA VAL A 78 -13.80 -9.82 1.06
C VAL A 78 -14.10 -10.42 2.44
N MET A 79 -13.08 -10.67 3.25
CA MET A 79 -13.26 -11.27 4.58
C MET A 79 -13.58 -10.20 5.62
N LEU A 80 -12.91 -9.05 5.52
CA LEU A 80 -13.11 -7.89 6.40
C LEU A 80 -14.12 -6.87 5.85
N ASN A 81 -14.53 -7.01 4.59
CA ASN A 81 -15.55 -6.22 3.90
C ASN A 81 -15.22 -4.71 3.85
N TYR A 82 -13.98 -4.40 3.49
CA TYR A 82 -13.45 -3.05 3.31
C TYR A 82 -12.47 -3.02 2.12
N GLN A 83 -12.19 -1.83 1.62
CA GLN A 83 -11.28 -1.62 0.51
C GLN A 83 -10.01 -0.93 1.00
N SER A 84 -8.85 -1.42 0.57
CA SER A 84 -7.51 -0.93 0.92
C SER A 84 -6.72 -0.57 -0.34
N THR A 85 -5.40 -0.40 -0.24
CA THR A 85 -4.50 -0.31 -1.39
C THR A 85 -4.17 -1.67 -1.99
N SER A 86 -4.00 -1.72 -3.30
CA SER A 86 -3.66 -2.90 -4.08
C SER A 86 -2.15 -3.14 -4.20
N PHE A 87 -1.76 -4.32 -4.68
CA PHE A 87 -0.35 -4.57 -5.05
C PHE A 87 0.15 -3.64 -6.16
N HIS A 88 -0.72 -3.20 -7.06
CA HIS A 88 -0.37 -2.30 -8.16
C HIS A 88 -0.09 -0.89 -7.66
N ASP A 89 -0.80 -0.45 -6.62
CA ASP A 89 -0.70 0.91 -6.09
C ASP A 89 0.69 1.13 -5.46
N ALA A 90 1.23 0.08 -4.83
CA ALA A 90 2.59 0.06 -4.32
C ALA A 90 3.66 0.11 -5.44
N LEU A 91 3.34 -0.31 -6.67
CA LEU A 91 4.22 -0.17 -7.83
C LEU A 91 4.08 1.22 -8.45
N TYR A 92 2.85 1.71 -8.59
CA TYR A 92 2.53 3.07 -9.05
C TYR A 92 3.30 4.11 -8.25
N VAL A 93 3.17 4.09 -6.91
CA VAL A 93 3.75 5.14 -6.07
C VAL A 93 5.28 5.12 -6.09
N ARG A 94 5.87 3.94 -6.29
CA ARG A 94 7.32 3.78 -6.43
C ARG A 94 7.84 4.33 -7.75
N ASP A 95 7.17 4.03 -8.86
CA ASP A 95 7.55 4.57 -10.18
C ASP A 95 7.33 6.09 -10.22
N LEU A 96 6.21 6.58 -9.68
CA LEU A 96 5.88 8.00 -9.61
C LEU A 96 6.93 8.83 -8.84
N LEU A 97 7.33 8.36 -7.66
CA LEU A 97 8.20 9.11 -6.74
C LEU A 97 9.67 8.64 -6.76
N GLY A 98 10.03 7.69 -7.63
CA GLY A 98 11.37 7.10 -7.68
C GLY A 98 11.77 6.37 -6.39
N LEU A 99 10.81 5.80 -5.67
CA LEU A 99 11.04 5.12 -4.40
C LEU A 99 11.47 3.68 -4.61
N LYS A 100 12.35 3.21 -3.72
CA LYS A 100 12.87 1.84 -3.73
C LYS A 100 12.13 0.93 -2.76
N ARG A 101 12.33 -0.37 -2.94
CA ARG A 101 11.90 -1.38 -1.96
C ARG A 101 12.96 -1.48 -0.86
N ALA A 102 12.73 -2.31 0.14
CA ALA A 102 13.80 -2.67 1.06
C ALA A 102 14.95 -3.33 0.27
N PRO A 103 16.22 -2.97 0.51
CA PRO A 103 17.35 -3.42 -0.32
C PRO A 103 17.42 -4.94 -0.46
N GLU A 104 17.22 -5.66 0.65
CA GLU A 104 17.28 -7.12 0.67
C GLU A 104 16.16 -7.75 -0.17
N PHE A 105 14.99 -7.10 -0.19
CA PHE A 105 13.85 -7.56 -0.98
C PHE A 105 14.02 -7.22 -2.47
N GLU A 106 14.58 -6.06 -2.79
CA GLU A 106 14.91 -5.66 -4.15
C GLU A 106 15.93 -6.62 -4.78
N ASP A 107 16.99 -6.94 -4.06
CA ASP A 107 18.01 -7.91 -4.48
C ASP A 107 17.42 -9.32 -4.66
N TRP A 108 16.45 -9.70 -3.83
CA TRP A 108 15.76 -10.98 -3.97
C TRP A 108 14.87 -11.01 -5.21
N LEU A 109 14.07 -9.97 -5.45
CA LEU A 109 13.20 -9.87 -6.63
C LEU A 109 13.98 -9.97 -7.94
N PHE A 110 15.12 -9.29 -8.00
CA PHE A 110 16.02 -9.35 -9.15
C PHE A 110 16.56 -10.77 -9.36
N ARG A 111 17.09 -11.41 -8.31
CA ARG A 111 17.61 -12.79 -8.38
C ARG A 111 16.52 -13.83 -8.69
N ALA A 112 15.29 -13.58 -8.26
CA ALA A 112 14.13 -14.41 -8.58
C ALA A 112 13.65 -14.25 -10.03
N GLY A 113 14.15 -13.25 -10.76
CA GLY A 113 13.73 -12.93 -12.12
C GLY A 113 12.37 -12.24 -12.19
N LEU A 114 11.87 -11.71 -11.07
CA LEU A 114 10.58 -10.99 -11.01
C LEU A 114 10.71 -9.53 -11.41
N THR A 115 11.92 -8.97 -11.34
CA THR A 115 12.21 -7.60 -11.75
C THR A 115 13.46 -7.51 -12.62
N ASP A 116 13.51 -6.50 -13.48
CA ASP A 116 14.68 -6.17 -14.29
C ASP A 116 15.71 -5.30 -13.52
N ALA A 117 16.78 -4.89 -14.22
CA ALA A 117 17.84 -4.05 -13.67
C ALA A 117 17.37 -2.62 -13.33
N ASP A 118 16.24 -2.19 -13.92
CA ASP A 118 15.59 -0.90 -13.65
C ASP A 118 14.51 -1.02 -12.55
N ALA A 119 14.49 -2.15 -11.83
CA ALA A 119 13.54 -2.51 -10.77
C ALA A 119 12.06 -2.60 -11.21
N ARG A 120 11.79 -2.64 -12.52
CA ARG A 120 10.45 -2.85 -13.09
C ARG A 120 10.10 -4.31 -13.14
N LEU A 121 8.80 -4.63 -13.15
CA LEU A 121 8.35 -6.02 -13.27
C LEU A 121 8.82 -6.61 -14.60
N ALA A 122 9.39 -7.82 -14.54
CA ALA A 122 9.80 -8.54 -15.73
C ALA A 122 8.55 -8.90 -16.57
N ALA A 123 8.61 -8.68 -17.88
CA ALA A 123 7.49 -8.87 -18.80
C ALA A 123 7.10 -10.34 -19.05
N ASP A 124 7.81 -11.31 -18.46
CA ASP A 124 7.57 -12.73 -18.71
C ASP A 124 6.52 -13.30 -17.76
N SER A 125 5.28 -13.31 -18.22
CA SER A 125 4.14 -13.95 -17.54
C SER A 125 4.29 -15.48 -17.37
N GLY A 126 5.26 -16.11 -18.05
CA GLY A 126 5.52 -17.54 -17.97
C GLY A 126 6.31 -17.99 -16.73
N LEU A 127 6.82 -17.05 -15.94
CA LEU A 127 7.61 -17.37 -14.73
C LEU A 127 6.73 -17.75 -13.53
N LEU A 128 5.45 -17.38 -13.50
CA LEU A 128 4.57 -17.61 -12.35
C LEU A 128 4.37 -19.10 -12.00
N PRO A 129 4.14 -20.02 -12.94
CA PRO A 129 4.02 -21.44 -12.63
C PRO A 129 5.32 -22.04 -12.06
N ASP A 130 6.45 -21.67 -12.66
CA ASP A 130 7.78 -22.17 -12.27
C ASP A 130 8.22 -21.58 -10.92
N PHE A 131 7.88 -20.31 -10.66
CA PHE A 131 8.08 -19.63 -9.37
C PHE A 131 7.18 -20.20 -8.26
N ALA A 132 5.88 -20.38 -8.53
CA ALA A 132 4.94 -20.94 -7.57
C ALA A 132 5.31 -22.37 -7.16
N SER A 133 5.81 -23.18 -8.10
CA SER A 133 6.28 -24.54 -7.82
C SER A 133 7.52 -24.60 -6.92
N ARG A 134 8.30 -23.51 -6.81
CA ARG A 134 9.48 -23.42 -5.92
C ARG A 134 9.15 -22.85 -4.54
N LEU A 135 7.95 -22.30 -4.34
CA LEU A 135 7.49 -21.71 -3.08
C LEU A 135 6.75 -22.70 -2.18
N ILE A 136 6.23 -23.78 -2.74
CA ILE A 136 5.56 -24.84 -1.98
C ILE A 136 6.56 -25.99 -1.86
N PRO A 137 6.95 -26.40 -0.63
CA PRO A 137 7.88 -27.51 -0.42
C PRO A 137 7.35 -28.86 -0.90
#